data_AF-A0A6I3UBC9-F1
#
_entry.id   AF-A0A6I3UBC9-F1
#
_cell.length_a   1.000
_cell.length_b   1.000
_cell.length_c   1.000
_cell.angle_alpha   90.00
_cell.angle_beta   90.00
_cell.angle_gamma   90.00
#
_symmetry.space_group_name_H-M   'P 1'
#
loop_
_entity.id
_entity.type
_entity.pdbx_description
1 polymer ?
#
loop_
_entity_poly.entity_id
_entity_poly.type
_entity_poly.pdbx_seq_one_letter_code
_entity_poly.pdbx_strand_id
1 'polypeptide(L)' 'VQSKMKAVHHLDVPWRPSDIQQRNGRIIRQGNENKEVDIYHYITKGSFDNYLWATQENKLRYIKQIMTSKEPIRAAEDI' A
#
# COMPACT_ATOMS: atom_id res chain seq x y z
N VAL A 1 14.77 8.07 -16.28
CA VAL A 1 14.55 7.95 -14.81
C VAL A 1 13.89 9.25 -14.35
N GLN A 2 12.80 9.20 -13.57
CA GLN A 2 12.13 10.41 -13.05
C GLN A 2 12.76 10.80 -11.70
N SER A 3 13.38 11.97 -11.61
CA SER A 3 14.11 12.44 -10.40
C SER A 3 13.39 13.53 -9.60
N LYS A 4 12.24 14.01 -10.07
CA LYS A 4 11.54 15.18 -9.49
C LYS A 4 10.14 14.86 -8.97
N MET A 5 9.85 13.60 -8.71
CA MET A 5 8.52 13.23 -8.22
C MET A 5 8.40 13.61 -6.74
N LYS A 6 7.34 14.34 -6.41
CA LYS A 6 7.09 14.83 -5.05
C LYS A 6 5.87 14.17 -4.40
N ALA A 7 4.85 13.87 -5.18
CA ALA A 7 3.63 13.26 -4.70
C ALA A 7 3.04 12.26 -5.71
N VAL A 8 2.34 11.25 -5.22
CA VAL A 8 1.49 10.34 -6.00
C VAL A 8 0.07 10.36 -5.46
N HIS A 9 -0.90 10.34 -6.38
CA HIS A 9 -2.32 10.43 -6.09
C HIS A 9 -3.01 9.18 -6.62
N HIS A 10 -3.44 8.29 -5.72
CA HIS A 10 -4.20 7.09 -6.06
C HIS A 10 -5.69 7.38 -5.91
N LEU A 11 -6.39 7.46 -7.05
CA LEU A 11 -7.84 7.69 -7.08
C LEU A 11 -8.62 6.37 -6.97
N ASP A 12 -8.00 5.26 -7.35
CA ASP A 12 -8.57 3.92 -7.39
C ASP A 12 -7.92 2.99 -6.38
N VAL A 13 -8.70 2.03 -5.86
CA VAL A 13 -8.16 0.93 -5.05
C VAL A 13 -7.90 -0.25 -5.98
N PRO A 14 -6.64 -0.60 -6.26
CA PRO A 14 -6.36 -1.76 -7.09
C PRO A 14 -6.67 -3.05 -6.34
N TRP A 15 -6.97 -4.10 -7.11
CA TRP A 15 -7.45 -5.37 -6.57
C TRP A 15 -6.36 -6.21 -5.89
N ARG A 16 -5.08 -5.90 -6.14
CA ARG A 16 -3.92 -6.62 -5.56
C ARG A 16 -2.97 -5.66 -4.83
N PRO A 17 -2.43 -6.04 -3.65
CA PRO A 17 -1.48 -5.20 -2.93
C PRO A 17 -0.17 -4.98 -3.69
N SER A 18 0.24 -5.96 -4.51
CA SER A 18 1.45 -5.90 -5.34
C SER A 18 1.43 -4.72 -6.31
N ASP A 19 0.24 -4.38 -6.84
CA ASP A 19 0.09 -3.32 -7.81
C ASP A 19 0.32 -1.94 -7.13
N ILE A 20 -0.13 -1.77 -5.88
CA ILE A 20 0.14 -0.57 -5.07
C ILE A 20 1.63 -0.47 -4.76
N GLN A 21 2.24 -1.56 -4.29
CA GLN A 21 3.67 -1.58 -3.96
C GLN A 21 4.53 -1.27 -5.18
N GLN A 22 4.19 -1.83 -6.34
CA GLN A 22 4.92 -1.57 -7.57
C GLN A 22 4.75 -0.12 -8.03
N ARG A 23 3.54 0.46 -7.93
CA ARG A 23 3.28 1.88 -8.22
C ARG A 23 4.10 2.78 -7.28
N ASN A 24 4.05 2.53 -5.98
CA ASN A 24 4.80 3.30 -4.97
C ASN A 24 6.32 3.12 -5.11
N GLY A 25 6.78 1.94 -5.53
CA GLY A 25 8.19 1.68 -5.84
C GLY A 25 8.70 2.35 -7.11
N ARG A 26 7.84 2.99 -7.92
CA ARG A 26 8.29 3.86 -9.02
C ARG A 26 8.66 5.25 -8.54
N ILE A 27 8.04 5.72 -7.46
CA ILE A 27 8.23 7.07 -6.92
C ILE A 27 9.24 7.09 -5.77
N ILE A 28 9.23 6.07 -4.90
CA ILE A 28 10.24 5.86 -3.86
C ILE A 28 11.41 5.11 -4.48
N ARG A 29 12.36 5.85 -5.05
CA ARG A 29 13.59 5.31 -5.64
C ARG A 29 14.81 6.11 -5.26
N GLN A 30 15.95 5.41 -5.18
CA GLN A 30 17.25 6.06 -5.12
C GLN A 30 17.46 6.92 -6.37
N GLY A 31 17.82 8.19 -6.16
CA GLY A 31 17.98 9.18 -7.22
C GLY A 31 16.79 10.14 -7.40
N ASN A 32 15.74 10.04 -6.59
CA ASN A 32 14.78 11.15 -6.45
C ASN A 32 15.44 12.28 -5.64
N GLU A 33 15.35 13.51 -6.12
CA GLU A 33 15.88 14.71 -5.45
C GLU A 33 15.07 15.04 -4.19
N ASN A 34 13.78 14.65 -4.16
CA ASN A 34 12.95 14.74 -2.97
C ASN A 34 13.23 13.55 -2.05
N LYS A 35 13.72 13.83 -0.83
CA LYS A 35 13.97 12.80 0.20
C LYS A 35 12.70 12.15 0.71
N GLU A 36 11.59 12.89 0.68
CA GLU A 36 10.27 12.46 1.10
C GLU A 36 9.30 12.61 -0.06
N VAL A 37 8.36 11.69 -0.15
CA VAL A 37 7.34 11.63 -1.18
C VAL A 37 6.00 11.45 -0.52
N ASP A 38 5.04 12.29 -0.87
CA ASP A 38 3.67 12.20 -0.36
C ASP A 38 2.86 11.18 -1.17
N ILE A 39 2.13 10.32 -0.47
CA ILE A 39 1.23 9.33 -1.08
C ILE A 39 -0.19 9.61 -0.61
N TYR A 40 -1.03 10.09 -1.53
CA TYR A 40 -2.43 10.38 -1.26
C TYR A 40 -3.31 9.25 -1.80
N HIS A 41 -4.21 8.76 -0.95
CA HIS A 41 -5.25 7.81 -1.34
C HIS A 41 -6.61 8.51 -1.20
N TYR A 42 -7.34 8.59 -2.30
CA TYR A 42 -8.68 9.17 -2.30
C TYR A 42 -9.71 8.07 -2.05
N ILE A 43 -10.59 8.32 -1.09
CA ILE A 43 -11.66 7.41 -0.71
C ILE A 43 -12.95 8.21 -0.65
N THR A 44 -14.00 7.69 -1.26
CA THR A 44 -15.33 8.29 -1.19
C THR A 44 -16.01 7.85 0.11
N LYS A 45 -16.44 8.80 0.94
CA LYS A 45 -17.17 8.51 2.18
C LYS A 45 -18.50 7.81 1.86
N GLY A 46 -18.79 6.70 2.53
CA GLY A 46 -19.98 5.89 2.27
C GLY A 46 -19.90 4.98 1.04
N SER A 47 -18.74 4.94 0.36
CA SER A 47 -18.48 4.02 -0.74
C SER A 47 -17.87 2.70 -0.24
N PHE A 48 -17.99 1.66 -1.05
CA PHE A 48 -17.37 0.35 -0.84
C PHE A 48 -15.82 0.40 -0.84
N ASP A 49 -15.24 1.51 -1.27
CA ASP A 49 -13.79 1.74 -1.35
C ASP A 49 -13.09 1.57 0.01
N ASN A 50 -13.75 1.94 1.12
CA ASN A 50 -13.18 1.78 2.46
C ASN A 50 -13.01 0.29 2.83
N TYR A 51 -13.99 -0.53 2.47
CA TYR A 51 -13.92 -1.98 2.67
C TYR A 51 -12.82 -2.62 1.80
N LEU A 52 -12.65 -2.15 0.56
CA LEU A 52 -11.57 -2.60 -0.31
C LEU A 52 -10.20 -2.28 0.27
N TRP A 53 -10.00 -1.08 0.83
CA TRP A 53 -8.75 -0.71 1.50
C TRP A 53 -8.45 -1.60 2.70
N ALA A 54 -9.43 -1.85 3.57
CA ALA A 54 -9.29 -2.76 4.70
C ALA A 54 -8.94 -4.19 4.25
N THR A 55 -9.55 -4.66 3.15
CA THR A 55 -9.25 -5.96 2.55
C THR A 55 -7.82 -6.04 2.03
N GLN A 56 -7.32 -5.00 1.35
CA GLN A 56 -5.93 -4.95 0.88
C GLN A 56 -4.93 -4.92 2.03
N GLU A 57 -5.22 -4.18 3.09
CA GLU A 57 -4.37 -4.13 4.28
C GLU A 57 -4.26 -5.50 4.95
N ASN A 58 -5.39 -6.20 5.10
CA ASN A 58 -5.42 -7.57 5.63
C ASN A 58 -4.56 -8.53 4.80
N LYS A 59 -4.68 -8.48 3.46
CA LYS A 59 -3.84 -9.29 2.56
C LYS A 59 -2.35 -8.95 2.73
N LEU A 60 -2.01 -7.66 2.80
CA LEU A 60 -0.62 -7.23 2.98
C LEU A 60 -0.04 -7.66 4.33
N ARG A 61 -0.82 -7.56 5.40
CA ARG A 61 -0.42 -7.98 6.75
C ARG A 61 -0.07 -9.46 6.77
N TYR A 62 -0.90 -10.30 6.15
CA TYR A 62 -0.65 -11.73 6.02
C TYR A 62 0.62 -12.04 5.23
N ILE A 63 0.83 -11.38 4.08
CA ILE A 63 2.05 -11.53 3.28
C ILE A 63 3.28 -11.13 4.11
N LYS A 64 3.24 -9.99 4.81
CA LYS A 64 4.33 -9.53 5.67
C LYS A 64 4.64 -10.53 6.79
N GLN A 65 3.62 -11.12 7.40
CA GLN A 65 3.78 -12.13 8.45
C GLN A 65 4.54 -13.36 7.91
N ILE A 66 4.17 -13.85 6.73
CA ILE A 66 4.90 -14.95 6.07
C ILE A 66 6.35 -14.54 5.76
N MET A 67 6.56 -13.34 5.21
CA MET A 67 7.90 -12.86 4.82
C MET A 67 8.84 -12.65 6.01
N THR A 68 8.31 -12.41 7.21
CA THR A 68 9.14 -12.10 8.39
C THR A 68 9.59 -13.36 9.15
N SER A 69 9.17 -14.57 8.74
CA SER A 69 9.54 -15.88 9.32
C SER A 69 9.36 -16.04 10.85
N LYS A 70 8.83 -15.03 11.55
CA LYS A 70 8.36 -15.16 12.93
C LYS A 70 7.14 -16.08 12.89
N GLU A 71 7.13 -17.08 13.77
CA GLU A 71 6.09 -18.10 13.83
C GLU A 71 4.71 -17.46 13.64
N PRO A 72 3.86 -18.04 12.76
CA PRO A 72 2.57 -17.44 12.50
C PRO A 72 1.81 -17.42 13.82
N ILE A 73 1.63 -16.23 14.39
CA ILE A 73 0.64 -15.98 15.43
C ILE A 73 -0.68 -16.41 14.81
N ARG A 74 -1.08 -17.67 15.04
CA ARG A 74 -2.39 -18.25 14.74
C ARG A 74 -3.42 -17.70 15.72
N ALA A 75 -3.42 -16.37 15.86
CA ALA A 75 -4.50 -15.61 16.44
C ALA A 75 -4.76 -14.50 15.41
N ALA A 76 -5.41 -14.89 14.31
CA ALA A 76 -6.34 -13.97 13.71
C ALA A 76 -7.44 -13.83 14.77
N GLU A 77 -7.36 -12.77 15.58
CA GLU A 77 -8.56 -12.29 16.25
C GLU A 77 -9.53 -11.93 15.11
N ASP A 78 -10.48 -12.84 14.89
CA ASP A 78 -11.72 -12.52 14.19
C ASP A 78 -12.37 -11.40 15.01
N ILE A 79 -12.62 -10.27 14.34
CA ILE A 79 -13.41 -9.17 14.89
C ILE A 79 -14.84 -9.67 15.16
#